data_AF-A0A5N6GGN1-F1
#
_entry.id   AF-A0A5N6GGN1-F1
#
_cell.length_a   1.000
_cell.length_b   1.000
_cell.length_c   1.000
_cell.angle_alpha   90.00
_cell.angle_beta   90.00
_cell.angle_gamma   90.00
#
_symmetry.space_group_name_H-M   'P 1'
#
loop_
_entity.id
_entity.type
_entity.pdbx_description
1 polymer ?
#
loop_
_entity_poly.entity_id
_entity_poly.type
_entity_poly.pdbx_seq_one_letter_code
_entity_poly.pdbx_strand_id
1 'polypeptide(L)'
;MLLQQSPFRGEDEDEIYDAILADEPLYPIHMPRDSVSILQKLLTREPELRLGSGPTDAQEVMSHAFFRNINWDDIYHKRVPPPFLPTITSPTDTSNFDQEFTSVTPVLTPVQSGKQLSSAIFPTNANHNVFSLQSSPKPCRKNSAVSPTRQTSPDPTLYLLVTNALQSSQLLLMFDVNLGFFVSAFLIVTAFSTFCTGNVQ
;
A
#
# COMPACT_ATOMS: atom_id res chain seq x y z
N MET A 1 -8.21 -11.19 -1.07
CA MET A 1 -7.80 -11.55 -2.46
C MET A 1 -7.86 -13.05 -2.75
N LEU A 2 -7.11 -13.92 -2.05
CA LEU A 2 -7.10 -15.36 -2.42
C LEU A 2 -8.33 -16.13 -1.94
N LEU A 3 -8.76 -15.91 -0.69
CA LEU A 3 -9.94 -16.58 -0.11
C LEU A 3 -11.18 -15.68 -0.05
N GLN A 4 -11.03 -14.41 -0.42
CA GLN A 4 -12.10 -13.39 -0.36
C GLN A 4 -12.74 -13.24 1.05
N GLN A 5 -12.00 -13.61 2.09
CA GLN A 5 -12.48 -13.66 3.46
C GLN A 5 -11.36 -13.26 4.42
N SER A 6 -11.73 -12.71 5.59
CA SER A 6 -10.78 -12.48 6.68
C SER A 6 -10.22 -13.81 7.21
N PRO A 7 -8.90 -13.92 7.47
CA PRO A 7 -8.29 -15.12 8.04
C PRO A 7 -8.71 -15.39 9.49
N PHE A 8 -9.10 -14.34 10.25
CA PHE A 8 -9.60 -14.41 11.62
C PHE A 8 -11.03 -13.86 11.67
N ARG A 9 -11.89 -14.50 12.46
CA ARG A 9 -13.33 -14.21 12.53
C ARG A 9 -13.82 -14.39 13.97
N GLY A 10 -14.83 -13.63 14.32
CA GLY A 10 -15.56 -13.71 15.59
C GLY A 10 -16.92 -13.06 15.42
N GLU A 11 -17.84 -13.30 16.36
CA GLU A 11 -19.15 -12.66 16.40
C GLU A 11 -19.06 -11.20 16.86
N ASP A 12 -18.06 -10.89 17.69
CA ASP A 12 -17.73 -9.55 18.17
C ASP A 12 -16.22 -9.25 18.09
N GLU A 13 -15.83 -8.05 18.52
CA GLU A 13 -14.44 -7.59 18.45
C GLU A 13 -13.51 -8.40 19.37
N ASP A 14 -13.98 -8.80 20.55
CA ASP A 14 -13.19 -9.54 21.53
C ASP A 14 -12.84 -10.94 21.00
N GLU A 15 -13.82 -11.63 20.41
CA GLU A 15 -13.58 -12.92 19.74
C GLU A 15 -12.61 -12.79 18.56
N ILE A 16 -12.67 -11.69 17.80
CA ILE A 16 -11.71 -11.44 16.71
C ILE A 16 -10.30 -11.24 17.28
N TYR A 17 -10.14 -10.50 18.38
CA TYR A 17 -8.84 -10.33 19.02
C TYR A 17 -8.28 -11.65 19.53
N ASP A 18 -9.11 -12.45 20.19
CA ASP A 18 -8.71 -13.78 20.67
C ASP A 18 -8.31 -14.69 19.51
N ALA A 19 -9.08 -14.69 18.41
CA ALA A 19 -8.75 -15.45 17.20
C ALA A 19 -7.41 -15.00 16.60
N ILE A 20 -7.12 -13.69 16.55
CA ILE A 20 -5.83 -13.17 16.07
C ILE A 20 -4.67 -13.66 16.96
N LEU A 21 -4.87 -13.67 18.27
CA LEU A 21 -3.84 -14.03 19.24
C LEU A 21 -3.61 -15.56 19.29
N ALA A 22 -4.65 -16.38 19.13
CA ALA A 22 -4.59 -17.80 19.43
C ALA A 22 -4.85 -18.74 18.25
N ASP A 23 -5.69 -18.37 17.28
CA ASP A 23 -6.19 -19.31 16.27
C ASP A 23 -5.30 -19.37 15.02
N GLU A 24 -5.08 -20.56 14.48
CA GLU A 24 -4.38 -20.70 13.19
C GLU A 24 -5.35 -20.44 12.02
N PRO A 25 -4.97 -19.60 11.01
CA PRO A 25 -5.80 -19.39 9.84
C PRO A 25 -6.09 -20.69 9.09
N LEU A 26 -7.33 -20.85 8.64
CA LEU A 26 -7.76 -22.03 7.89
C LEU A 26 -7.49 -21.86 6.39
N TYR A 27 -6.81 -22.85 5.80
CA TYR A 27 -6.49 -22.89 4.37
C TYR A 27 -7.24 -24.04 3.67
N PRO A 28 -7.94 -23.78 2.55
CA PRO A 28 -8.59 -24.85 1.80
C PRO A 28 -7.59 -25.86 1.22
N ILE A 29 -7.99 -27.14 1.16
CA ILE A 29 -7.15 -28.26 0.69
C ILE A 29 -6.63 -28.11 -0.75
N HIS A 30 -7.32 -27.34 -1.58
CA HIS A 30 -6.99 -27.11 -2.98
C HIS A 30 -6.14 -25.85 -3.20
N MET A 31 -5.79 -25.14 -2.12
CA MET A 31 -4.93 -23.97 -2.21
C MET A 31 -3.50 -24.39 -2.59
N PRO A 32 -2.84 -23.72 -3.56
CA PRO A 32 -1.47 -24.04 -3.92
C PRO A 32 -0.52 -23.94 -2.72
N ARG A 33 0.43 -24.87 -2.62
CA ARG A 33 1.38 -24.92 -1.49
C ARG A 33 2.18 -23.64 -1.32
N ASP A 34 2.60 -23.03 -2.43
CA ASP A 34 3.35 -21.77 -2.42
C ASP A 34 2.50 -20.62 -1.85
N SER A 35 1.18 -20.62 -2.09
CA SER A 35 0.23 -19.65 -1.55
C SER A 35 0.00 -19.83 -0.05
N VAL A 36 -0.19 -21.08 0.40
CA VAL A 36 -0.31 -21.37 1.84
C VAL A 36 0.98 -20.98 2.57
N SER A 37 2.14 -21.33 1.99
CA SER A 37 3.43 -21.06 2.60
C SER A 37 3.72 -19.56 2.77
N ILE A 38 3.41 -18.72 1.78
CA ILE A 38 3.59 -17.27 1.93
C ILE A 38 2.65 -16.69 2.99
N LEU A 39 1.39 -17.15 3.03
CA LEU A 39 0.41 -16.67 4.01
C LEU A 39 0.83 -17.04 5.44
N GLN A 40 1.23 -18.28 5.68
CA GLN A 40 1.70 -18.72 7.01
C GLN A 40 2.89 -17.89 7.49
N LYS A 41 3.86 -17.63 6.61
CA LYS A 41 5.06 -16.86 6.96
C LYS A 41 4.81 -15.37 7.19
N LEU A 42 3.84 -14.79 6.49
CA LEU A 42 3.43 -13.39 6.68
C LEU A 42 2.50 -13.22 7.89
N LEU A 43 1.71 -14.23 8.21
CA LEU A 43 0.79 -14.25 9.36
C LEU A 43 1.43 -14.85 10.62
N THR A 44 2.76 -14.99 10.65
CA THR A 44 3.49 -15.37 11.86
C THR A 44 3.22 -14.34 12.97
N ARG A 45 2.76 -14.83 14.12
CA ARG A 45 2.42 -14.00 15.29
C ARG A 45 3.62 -13.21 15.79
N GLU A 46 4.73 -13.90 16.04
CA GLU A 46 5.98 -13.30 16.47
C GLU A 46 6.55 -12.40 15.35
N PRO A 47 6.59 -11.07 15.54
CA PRO A 47 7.01 -10.15 14.49
C PRO A 47 8.46 -10.41 14.04
N GLU A 48 9.37 -10.74 14.94
CA GLU A 48 10.79 -10.99 14.61
C GLU A 48 10.99 -12.21 13.70
N LEU A 49 10.04 -13.16 13.71
CA LEU A 49 10.05 -14.37 12.88
C LEU A 49 9.20 -14.23 11.61
N ARG A 50 8.50 -13.10 11.46
CA ARG A 50 7.65 -12.83 10.29
C ARG A 50 8.51 -12.60 9.06
N LEU A 51 8.07 -13.12 7.93
CA LEU A 51 8.78 -12.92 6.67
C LEU A 51 8.88 -11.43 6.33
N GLY A 52 10.10 -10.96 6.05
CA GLY A 52 10.38 -9.55 5.82
C GLY A 52 10.81 -8.79 7.07
N SER A 53 10.87 -9.41 8.24
CA SER A 53 11.44 -8.79 9.45
C SER A 53 12.96 -8.91 9.53
N GLY A 54 13.57 -9.72 8.66
CA GLY A 54 15.02 -9.84 8.60
C GLY A 54 15.69 -8.60 7.97
N PRO A 55 17.04 -8.56 7.97
CA PRO A 55 17.80 -7.38 7.53
C PRO A 55 17.62 -7.05 6.05
N THR A 56 17.07 -7.98 5.26
CA THR A 56 16.85 -7.79 3.82
C THR A 56 15.39 -7.44 3.48
N ASP A 57 14.52 -7.35 4.49
CA ASP A 57 13.17 -6.80 4.41
C ASP A 57 12.38 -7.34 3.21
N ALA A 58 12.00 -6.46 2.27
CA ALA A 58 11.23 -6.81 1.09
C ALA A 58 11.89 -7.86 0.19
N GLN A 59 13.23 -7.99 0.19
CA GLN A 59 13.91 -8.99 -0.63
C GLN A 59 13.54 -10.42 -0.22
N GLU A 60 13.26 -10.66 1.06
CA GLU A 60 12.82 -11.96 1.58
C GLU A 60 11.44 -12.32 1.04
N VAL A 61 10.56 -11.31 0.98
CA VAL A 61 9.22 -11.46 0.40
C VAL A 61 9.31 -11.67 -1.11
N MET A 62 10.10 -10.85 -1.80
CA MET A 62 10.27 -10.88 -3.26
C MET A 62 10.87 -12.18 -3.78
N SER A 63 11.73 -12.82 -2.99
CA SER A 63 12.39 -14.09 -3.33
C SER A 63 11.54 -15.34 -3.00
N HIS A 64 10.37 -15.17 -2.39
CA HIS A 64 9.51 -16.30 -2.03
C HIS A 64 8.98 -17.05 -3.27
N ALA A 65 8.81 -18.37 -3.17
CA ALA A 65 8.35 -19.25 -4.26
C ALA A 65 7.00 -18.82 -4.87
N PHE A 66 6.14 -18.18 -4.08
CA PHE A 66 4.88 -17.59 -4.53
C PHE A 66 5.08 -16.57 -5.67
N PHE A 67 6.19 -15.81 -5.64
CA PHE A 67 6.52 -14.79 -6.64
C PHE A 67 7.57 -15.25 -7.66
N ARG A 68 7.88 -16.55 -7.76
CA ARG A 68 8.95 -17.08 -8.64
C ARG A 68 8.83 -16.69 -10.11
N ASN A 69 7.63 -16.40 -10.58
CA ASN A 69 7.33 -16.04 -11.97
C ASN A 69 7.27 -14.51 -12.19
N ILE A 70 7.60 -13.72 -11.17
CA ILE A 70 7.56 -12.26 -11.24
C ILE A 70 8.97 -11.71 -11.53
N ASN A 71 9.10 -10.96 -12.62
CA ASN A 71 10.26 -10.10 -12.83
C ASN A 71 10.00 -8.73 -12.21
N TRP A 72 10.61 -8.48 -11.06
CA TRP A 72 10.44 -7.23 -10.31
C TRP A 72 10.91 -5.99 -11.07
N ASP A 73 11.90 -6.11 -11.97
CA ASP A 73 12.34 -4.99 -12.82
C ASP A 73 11.25 -4.59 -13.83
N ASP A 74 10.58 -5.58 -14.42
CA ASP A 74 9.50 -5.33 -15.39
C ASP A 74 8.25 -4.78 -14.70
N ILE A 75 7.94 -5.24 -13.48
CA ILE A 75 6.88 -4.66 -12.66
C ILE A 75 7.17 -3.20 -12.32
N TYR A 76 8.39 -2.91 -11.85
CA TYR A 76 8.82 -1.55 -11.50
C TYR A 76 8.73 -0.59 -12.69
N HIS A 77 9.17 -1.04 -13.86
CA HIS A 77 9.10 -0.27 -15.11
C HIS A 77 7.73 -0.36 -15.83
N LYS A 78 6.71 -0.96 -15.20
CA LYS A 78 5.35 -1.12 -15.74
C LYS A 78 5.31 -1.79 -17.13
N ARG A 79 6.23 -2.72 -17.39
CA ARG A 79 6.33 -3.46 -18.67
C ARG A 79 5.42 -4.68 -18.71
N VAL A 80 5.00 -5.19 -17.55
CA VAL A 80 4.02 -6.27 -17.45
C VAL A 80 2.61 -5.67 -17.55
N PRO A 81 1.77 -6.10 -18.50
CA PRO A 81 0.39 -5.64 -18.56
C PRO A 81 -0.38 -6.13 -17.32
N PRO A 82 -1.23 -5.29 -16.71
CA PRO A 82 -2.02 -5.71 -15.55
C PRO A 82 -3.06 -6.77 -15.97
N PRO A 83 -3.39 -7.73 -15.07
CA PRO A 83 -4.34 -8.79 -15.38
C PRO A 83 -5.79 -8.30 -15.53
N PHE A 84 -6.08 -7.11 -15.00
CA PHE A 84 -7.37 -6.45 -15.09
C PHE A 84 -7.16 -5.01 -15.55
N LEU A 85 -7.88 -4.61 -16.60
CA LEU A 85 -7.96 -3.24 -17.08
C LEU A 85 -9.39 -2.75 -16.82
N PRO A 86 -9.59 -1.77 -15.92
CA PRO A 86 -10.92 -1.22 -15.68
C PRO A 86 -11.44 -0.51 -16.92
N THR A 87 -12.75 -0.54 -17.10
CA THR A 87 -13.40 0.22 -18.19
C THR A 87 -13.52 1.67 -17.76
N ILE A 88 -13.00 2.57 -18.59
CA ILE A 88 -13.05 4.02 -18.39
C ILE A 88 -13.52 4.63 -19.72
N THR A 89 -14.62 5.37 -19.67
CA THR A 89 -15.27 5.95 -20.85
C THR A 89 -14.86 7.39 -21.11
N SER A 90 -14.47 8.14 -20.06
CA SER A 90 -14.09 9.54 -20.16
C SER A 90 -13.14 9.96 -19.02
N PRO A 91 -12.44 11.09 -19.15
CA PRO A 91 -11.58 11.62 -18.07
C PRO A 91 -12.30 11.94 -16.76
N THR A 92 -13.64 12.08 -16.80
CA THR A 92 -14.49 12.37 -15.64
C THR A 92 -15.38 11.19 -15.27
N ASP A 93 -15.07 9.98 -15.77
CA ASP A 93 -15.85 8.79 -15.49
C ASP A 93 -15.70 8.36 -14.03
N THR A 94 -16.83 8.27 -13.32
CA THR A 94 -16.89 7.83 -11.92
C THR A 94 -17.56 6.47 -11.76
N SER A 95 -17.77 5.70 -12.83
CA SER A 95 -18.53 4.44 -12.80
C SER A 95 -17.91 3.32 -11.95
N ASN A 96 -16.61 3.42 -11.65
CA ASN A 96 -15.89 2.45 -10.81
C ASN A 96 -15.93 2.82 -9.31
N PHE A 97 -16.65 3.88 -8.94
CA PHE A 97 -16.85 4.31 -7.56
C PHE A 97 -18.32 4.07 -7.15
N ASP A 98 -18.57 3.98 -5.85
CA ASP A 98 -19.92 3.81 -5.34
C ASP A 98 -20.78 5.05 -5.61
N GLN A 99 -22.02 4.81 -6.04
CA GLN A 99 -23.01 5.85 -6.31
C GLN A 99 -23.38 6.63 -5.05
N GLU A 100 -23.27 6.01 -3.86
CA GLU A 100 -23.47 6.70 -2.59
C GLU A 100 -22.59 7.96 -2.48
N PHE A 101 -21.36 7.91 -2.99
CA PHE A 101 -20.45 9.05 -2.95
C PHE A 101 -20.55 9.94 -4.18
N THR A 102 -20.65 9.36 -5.38
CA THR A 102 -20.64 10.15 -6.63
C THR A 102 -21.94 10.92 -6.86
N SER A 103 -23.02 10.57 -6.16
CA SER A 103 -24.29 11.30 -6.18
C SER A 103 -24.31 12.53 -5.27
N VAL A 104 -23.35 12.65 -4.36
CA VAL A 104 -23.25 13.79 -3.44
C VAL A 104 -22.57 14.96 -4.13
N THR A 105 -23.05 16.17 -3.85
CA THR A 105 -22.42 17.39 -4.35
C THR A 105 -21.02 17.55 -3.75
N PRO A 106 -19.95 17.69 -4.56
CA PRO A 106 -18.59 17.81 -4.06
C PRO A 106 -18.35 19.22 -3.49
N VAL A 107 -18.83 19.46 -2.27
CA VAL A 107 -18.65 20.70 -1.54
C VAL A 107 -17.81 20.48 -0.30
N LEU A 108 -16.96 21.46 0.03
CA LEU A 108 -16.24 21.44 1.29
C LEU A 108 -17.21 21.71 2.43
N THR A 109 -17.25 20.80 3.42
CA THR A 109 -18.05 21.00 4.63
C THR A 109 -17.60 22.27 5.35
N PRO A 110 -18.48 23.25 5.60
CA PRO A 110 -18.10 24.49 6.28
C PRO A 110 -17.56 24.23 7.69
N VAL A 111 -16.45 24.87 8.04
CA VAL A 111 -15.90 24.83 9.40
C VAL A 111 -16.61 25.90 10.24
N GLN A 112 -17.12 25.53 11.42
CA GLN A 112 -17.76 26.49 12.33
C GLN A 112 -16.71 27.48 12.87
N SER A 113 -16.77 28.73 12.41
CA SER A 113 -15.89 29.84 12.77
C SER A 113 -16.01 30.32 14.24
N GLY A 114 -16.86 29.67 15.05
CA GLY A 114 -17.11 30.01 16.46
C GLY A 114 -16.24 29.28 17.48
N LYS A 115 -15.51 28.22 17.09
CA LYS A 115 -14.38 27.73 17.86
C LYS A 115 -13.14 28.36 17.25
N GLN A 116 -12.79 29.56 17.71
CA GLN A 116 -11.39 29.98 17.66
C GLN A 116 -10.59 28.78 18.17
N LEU A 117 -9.78 28.19 17.29
CA LEU A 117 -8.76 27.25 17.70
C LEU A 117 -7.98 27.98 18.79
N SER A 118 -8.20 27.61 20.06
CA SER A 118 -7.41 28.18 21.13
C SER A 118 -5.97 27.86 20.75
N SER A 119 -5.16 28.89 20.63
CA SER A 119 -3.73 28.83 20.30
C SER A 119 -2.91 28.00 21.30
N ALA A 120 -3.57 27.36 22.26
CA ALA A 120 -3.02 26.47 23.27
C ALA A 120 -3.08 24.98 22.88
N ILE A 121 -3.87 24.56 21.87
CA ILE A 121 -3.95 23.13 21.46
C ILE A 121 -3.11 22.84 20.21
N PHE A 122 -2.95 23.82 19.33
CA PHE A 122 -1.94 23.78 18.28
C PHE A 122 -0.99 24.95 18.52
N PRO A 123 0.29 24.72 18.83
CA PRO A 123 1.25 25.81 18.74
C PRO A 123 1.14 26.34 17.31
N THR A 124 0.84 27.63 17.17
CA THR A 124 1.01 28.37 15.92
C THR A 124 2.49 28.34 15.59
N ASN A 125 2.94 27.23 15.03
CA ASN A 125 4.25 27.14 14.45
C ASN A 125 4.19 28.02 13.21
N ALA A 126 4.96 29.11 13.21
CA ALA A 126 5.22 29.98 12.07
C ALA A 126 5.90 29.26 10.87
N ASN A 127 5.73 27.94 10.73
CA ASN A 127 6.31 27.10 9.69
C ASN A 127 5.24 26.31 8.90
N HIS A 128 4.06 26.88 8.62
CA HIS A 128 3.17 26.34 7.57
C HIS A 128 3.80 26.37 6.15
N ASN A 129 4.94 27.05 6.00
CA ASN A 129 5.73 27.06 4.77
C ASN A 129 6.27 25.66 4.39
N VAL A 130 6.27 24.70 5.31
CA VAL A 130 6.75 23.31 5.08
C VAL A 130 5.69 22.42 4.43
N PHE A 131 4.42 22.83 4.38
CA PHE A 131 3.32 22.05 3.75
C PHE A 131 3.17 22.29 2.24
N SER A 132 4.06 23.08 1.63
CA SER A 132 4.09 23.25 0.18
C SER A 132 4.98 22.18 -0.46
N LEU A 133 4.41 21.01 -0.75
CA LEU A 133 5.05 20.04 -1.64
C LEU A 133 4.76 20.44 -3.09
N GLN A 134 5.53 21.39 -3.63
CA GLN A 134 5.58 21.58 -5.07
C GLN A 134 6.54 20.55 -5.65
N SER A 135 5.99 19.57 -6.36
CA SER A 135 6.81 18.75 -7.24
C SER A 135 7.44 19.67 -8.28
N SER A 136 8.78 19.76 -8.27
CA SER A 136 9.49 20.50 -9.31
C SER A 136 9.11 19.88 -10.66
N PRO A 137 8.69 20.67 -11.67
CA PRO A 137 8.42 20.12 -12.99
C PRO A 137 9.70 19.47 -13.51
N LYS A 138 9.73 18.13 -13.58
CA LYS A 138 10.85 17.40 -14.17
C LYS A 138 10.97 17.88 -15.63
N PRO A 139 12.12 18.45 -16.05
CA PRO A 139 12.29 18.83 -17.43
C PRO A 139 12.19 17.58 -18.31
N CYS A 140 11.26 17.56 -19.27
CA CYS A 140 11.26 16.55 -20.32
C CYS A 140 12.61 16.59 -21.04
N ARG A 141 13.47 15.61 -20.76
CA ARG A 141 14.76 15.48 -21.43
C ARG A 141 14.48 15.10 -22.88
N LYS A 142 14.75 16.03 -23.79
CA LYS A 142 14.72 15.76 -25.23
C LYS A 142 15.71 14.64 -25.53
N ASN A 143 15.22 13.58 -26.17
CA ASN A 143 16.02 12.43 -26.60
C ASN A 143 17.19 12.90 -27.47
N SER A 144 18.41 12.66 -26.99
CA SER A 144 19.60 12.58 -27.83
C SER A 144 20.20 11.20 -27.59
N ALA A 145 20.37 10.46 -28.68
CA ALA A 145 20.77 9.07 -28.71
C ALA A 145 22.16 8.85 -28.10
N VAL A 146 22.31 7.85 -27.22
CA VAL A 146 23.59 7.21 -26.89
C VAL A 146 23.37 5.71 -26.65
N SER A 147 24.19 4.91 -27.33
CA SER A 147 24.26 3.44 -27.36
C SER A 147 24.69 2.81 -26.01
N PRO A 148 24.59 1.47 -25.83
CA PRO A 148 24.55 0.86 -24.51
C PRO A 148 25.94 0.53 -23.96
N THR A 149 26.19 0.94 -22.72
CA THR A 149 27.26 0.34 -21.90
C THR A 149 26.65 -0.23 -20.63
N ARG A 150 26.86 -1.54 -20.48
CA ARG A 150 26.50 -2.41 -19.36
C ARG A 150 27.23 -1.95 -18.09
N GLN A 151 26.50 -1.52 -17.06
CA GLN A 151 27.02 -1.40 -15.70
C GLN A 151 26.06 -2.09 -14.72
N THR A 152 26.60 -3.12 -14.09
CA THR A 152 26.01 -3.91 -13.02
C THR A 152 26.33 -3.25 -11.68
N SER A 153 25.32 -2.67 -11.02
CA SER A 153 25.32 -2.44 -9.57
C SER A 153 23.88 -2.26 -9.09
N PRO A 154 23.48 -2.78 -7.91
CA PRO A 154 22.12 -2.60 -7.39
C PRO A 154 21.92 -1.13 -6.99
N ASP A 155 20.97 -0.46 -7.64
CA ASP A 155 20.64 0.94 -7.39
C ASP A 155 19.82 1.07 -6.09
N PRO A 156 20.29 1.84 -5.08
CA PRO A 156 19.59 2.06 -3.81
C PRO A 156 18.23 2.76 -3.95
N THR A 157 17.90 3.26 -5.14
CA THR A 157 16.63 3.92 -5.42
C THR A 157 15.43 2.96 -5.49
N LEU A 158 15.67 1.67 -5.80
CA LEU A 158 14.64 0.61 -5.78
C LEU A 158 14.17 0.31 -4.35
N TYR A 159 15.09 0.37 -3.38
CA TYR A 159 14.81 0.18 -1.96
C TYR A 159 13.88 1.29 -1.45
N LEU A 160 14.11 2.52 -1.89
CA LEU A 160 13.41 3.71 -1.42
C LEU A 160 11.94 3.78 -1.87
N LEU A 161 11.58 3.16 -3.00
CA LEU A 161 10.19 3.15 -3.49
C LEU A 161 9.33 2.08 -2.83
N VAL A 162 9.92 0.94 -2.46
CA VAL A 162 9.24 -0.08 -1.64
C VAL A 162 9.04 0.43 -0.21
N THR A 163 10.05 1.08 0.37
CA THR A 163 9.92 1.71 1.70
C THR A 163 8.98 2.93 1.67
N ASN A 164 8.92 3.73 0.61
CA ASN A 164 7.98 4.86 0.50
C ASN A 164 6.54 4.43 0.20
N ALA A 165 6.32 3.28 -0.44
CA ALA A 165 4.98 2.67 -0.51
C ALA A 165 4.52 2.20 0.87
N LEU A 166 5.45 1.74 1.73
CA LEU A 166 5.19 1.48 3.15
C LEU A 166 4.98 2.78 3.95
N GLN A 167 5.68 3.87 3.63
CA GLN A 167 5.65 5.12 4.41
C GLN A 167 4.54 6.10 4.02
N SER A 168 4.00 6.02 2.79
CA SER A 168 2.85 6.82 2.35
C SER A 168 1.53 6.39 3.00
N SER A 169 1.55 5.28 3.76
CA SER A 169 0.42 4.79 4.55
C SER A 169 0.30 5.48 5.92
N GLN A 170 1.20 6.41 6.28
CA GLN A 170 1.21 7.06 7.61
C GLN A 170 0.14 8.13 7.83
N LEU A 171 -0.76 8.41 6.87
CA LEU A 171 -1.76 9.49 7.03
C LEU A 171 -3.20 9.03 7.34
N LEU A 172 -3.35 7.82 7.89
CA LEU A 172 -4.59 7.41 8.57
C LEU A 172 -4.30 6.69 9.89
N LEU A 173 -3.47 7.30 10.73
CA LEU A 173 -3.26 6.90 12.13
C LEU A 173 -3.69 8.06 13.04
N MET A 174 -4.99 8.17 13.29
CA MET A 174 -5.48 8.64 14.57
C MET A 174 -6.46 7.57 15.06
N PHE A 175 -6.04 6.71 15.97
CA PHE A 175 -6.51 6.71 17.35
C PHE A 175 -5.82 5.56 18.13
N ASP A 176 -5.30 5.98 19.29
CA ASP A 176 -4.87 5.27 20.48
C ASP A 176 -3.63 4.36 20.54
N VAL A 177 -2.79 4.80 21.47
CA VAL A 177 -1.50 4.30 21.89
C VAL A 177 -1.75 3.12 22.82
N ASN A 178 -1.87 1.89 22.30
CA ASN A 178 -1.50 0.62 22.97
C ASN A 178 -1.83 -0.66 22.19
N LEU A 179 -2.39 -0.60 20.97
CA LEU A 179 -2.70 -1.80 20.17
C LEU A 179 -1.94 -1.80 18.85
N GLY A 180 -0.61 -1.94 18.95
CA GLY A 180 0.26 -2.13 17.79
C GLY A 180 0.14 -3.55 17.22
N PHE A 181 0.44 -3.69 15.93
CA PHE A 181 0.98 -4.89 15.25
C PHE A 181 0.17 -5.61 14.15
N PHE A 182 -1.11 -5.33 13.92
CA PHE A 182 -1.89 -6.17 12.98
C PHE A 182 -2.30 -5.58 11.63
N VAL A 183 -2.07 -4.29 11.36
CA VAL A 183 -2.55 -3.67 10.09
C VAL A 183 -1.53 -3.76 8.93
N SER A 184 -0.28 -4.16 9.18
CA SER A 184 0.79 -4.15 8.16
C SER A 184 0.56 -5.16 7.02
N ALA A 185 -0.03 -6.33 7.30
CA ALA A 185 -0.17 -7.40 6.30
C ALA A 185 -1.25 -7.12 5.23
N PHE A 186 -2.25 -6.27 5.52
CA PHE A 186 -3.35 -5.99 4.59
C PHE A 186 -2.96 -5.00 3.47
N LEU A 187 -1.92 -4.18 3.70
CA LEU A 187 -1.50 -3.13 2.78
C LEU A 187 -0.61 -3.63 1.63
N ILE A 188 0.24 -4.66 1.85
CA ILE A 188 1.14 -5.18 0.80
C ILE A 188 0.34 -5.78 -0.37
N VAL A 189 -0.82 -6.38 -0.06
CA VAL A 189 -1.67 -7.06 -1.04
C VAL A 189 -2.59 -6.08 -1.79
N THR A 190 -2.99 -4.97 -1.15
CA THR A 190 -3.88 -3.96 -1.75
C THR A 190 -3.12 -2.92 -2.58
N ALA A 191 -1.88 -2.59 -2.20
CA ALA A 191 -1.06 -1.60 -2.91
C ALA A 191 -0.73 -1.99 -4.38
N PHE A 192 -0.76 -3.29 -4.70
CA PHE A 192 -0.54 -3.77 -6.08
C PHE A 192 -1.71 -3.47 -7.03
N SER A 193 -2.92 -3.21 -6.51
CA SER A 193 -4.09 -2.92 -7.37
C SER A 193 -4.21 -1.44 -7.76
N THR A 194 -3.59 -0.52 -7.01
CA THR A 194 -3.86 0.94 -7.15
C THR A 194 -2.74 1.69 -7.90
N PHE A 195 -1.61 1.05 -8.23
CA PHE A 195 -0.47 1.73 -8.89
C PHE A 195 -0.54 1.78 -10.44
N CYS A 196 -1.61 1.26 -11.03
CA CYS A 196 -1.84 1.19 -12.48
C CYS A 196 -2.79 2.27 -13.05
N THR A 197 -3.05 3.36 -12.34
CA THR A 197 -3.66 4.57 -12.93
C THR A 197 -2.62 5.68 -13.02
N GLY A 198 -1.83 5.63 -14.09
CA GLY A 198 -0.87 6.67 -14.41
C GLY A 198 -0.50 6.63 -15.89
N ASN A 199 -1.16 7.50 -16.65
CA ASN A 199 -0.98 7.87 -18.06
C ASN A 199 -1.43 6.86 -19.13
N VAL A 200 -2.68 7.03 -19.56
CA VAL A 200 -3.03 6.98 -20.98
C VAL A 200 -3.62 8.35 -21.36
N GLN A 201 -2.73 9.31 -21.62
CA GLN A 201 -2.71 10.20 -22.79
C GLN A 201 -1.50 11.14 -22.68
#